data_AF-A0A350PL19-F1
#
_entry.id   AF-A0A350PL19-F1
#
_cell.length_a   1.000
_cell.length_b   1.000
_cell.length_c   1.000
_cell.angle_alpha   90.00
_cell.angle_beta   90.00
_cell.angle_gamma   90.00
#
_symmetry.space_group_name_H-M   'P 1'
#
loop_
_entity.id
_entity.type
_entity.pdbx_description
1 polymer ?
#
loop_
_entity_poly.entity_id
_entity_poly.type
_entity_poly.pdbx_seq_one_letter_code
_entity_poly.pdbx_strand_id
1 'polypeptide(L)'
;MSSYNDAPDTSSPPPSPKKQSPSKKSSGKMSDAQKTQLSKHMEKVGKDMSASEKKSHRMKMMSRMRRGLSVQKAHKDIMGKK
;
A
#
# COMPACT_ATOMS: atom_id res chain seq x y z
N MET A 1 37.17 6.86 -39.48
CA MET A 1 36.13 5.81 -39.35
C MET A 1 35.89 5.56 -37.87
N SER A 2 34.61 5.54 -37.47
CA SER A 2 33.96 5.23 -36.16
C SER A 2 34.84 5.06 -34.91
N SER A 3 34.73 5.92 -33.89
CA SER A 3 33.62 6.07 -32.93
C SER A 3 33.36 4.81 -32.11
N TYR A 4 33.88 4.79 -30.87
CA TYR A 4 33.41 3.92 -29.79
C TYR A 4 33.34 4.76 -28.51
N ASN A 5 32.21 5.45 -28.37
CA ASN A 5 31.76 6.03 -27.12
C ASN A 5 30.77 5.01 -26.53
N ASP A 6 31.27 4.06 -25.74
CA ASP A 6 30.45 3.01 -25.11
C ASP A 6 30.37 3.29 -23.61
N ALA A 7 29.50 4.23 -23.26
CA ALA A 7 29.05 4.43 -21.89
C ALA A 7 27.91 3.44 -21.64
N PRO A 8 27.99 2.53 -20.65
CA PRO A 8 26.83 1.75 -20.27
C PRO A 8 25.84 2.64 -19.51
N ASP A 9 24.89 3.17 -20.27
CA ASP A 9 23.64 3.75 -19.81
C ASP A 9 22.88 2.68 -19.01
N THR A 10 23.05 2.68 -17.69
CA THR A 10 22.25 1.88 -16.76
C THR A 10 20.96 2.64 -16.43
N SER A 11 20.14 2.89 -17.45
CA SER A 11 18.73 3.26 -17.30
C SER A 11 17.98 2.09 -16.67
N SER A 12 18.00 2.07 -15.34
CA SER A 12 17.22 1.17 -14.50
C SER A 12 15.75 1.63 -14.56
N PRO A 13 14.82 0.88 -15.19
CA PRO A 13 13.42 1.28 -15.19
C PRO A 13 12.89 1.29 -13.74
N PRO A 14 12.10 2.29 -13.33
CA PRO A 14 11.53 2.33 -11.99
C PRO A 14 10.73 1.05 -11.74
N PRO A 15 10.86 0.41 -10.56
CA PRO A 15 10.18 -0.83 -10.28
C PRO A 15 8.67 -0.62 -10.39
N SER A 16 8.10 -1.14 -11.47
CA SER A 16 6.66 -1.30 -11.63
C SER A 16 6.11 -1.93 -10.34
N PRO A 17 5.07 -1.35 -9.70
CA PRO A 17 4.52 -1.92 -8.48
C PRO A 17 3.95 -3.29 -8.83
N LYS A 18 4.72 -4.34 -8.50
CA LYS A 18 4.32 -5.73 -8.63
C LYS A 18 2.94 -5.85 -8.00
N LYS A 19 1.93 -6.12 -8.83
CA LYS A 19 0.59 -6.51 -8.40
C LYS A 19 0.77 -7.75 -7.55
N GLN A 20 0.85 -7.58 -6.23
CA GLN A 20 0.88 -8.67 -5.28
C GLN A 20 -0.46 -9.40 -5.44
N SER A 21 -0.43 -10.55 -6.10
CA SER A 21 -1.48 -11.54 -6.07
C SER A 21 -1.85 -11.78 -4.60
N PRO A 22 -3.13 -11.70 -4.21
CA PRO A 22 -3.53 -11.90 -2.81
C PRO A 22 -3.15 -13.33 -2.40
N SER A 23 -2.09 -13.44 -1.60
CA SER A 23 -1.63 -14.72 -1.09
C SER A 23 -2.68 -15.32 -0.16
N LYS A 24 -2.84 -16.63 -0.31
CA LYS A 24 -3.69 -17.54 0.45
C LYS A 24 -3.94 -17.07 1.89
N LYS A 25 -5.23 -16.99 2.26
CA LYS A 25 -5.82 -16.88 3.62
C LYS A 25 -4.77 -16.95 4.75
N SER A 26 -4.07 -15.85 5.03
CA SER A 26 -3.10 -15.81 6.13
C SER A 26 -3.82 -15.39 7.40
N SER A 27 -4.05 -16.38 8.26
CA SER A 27 -4.24 -16.28 9.71
C SER A 27 -3.92 -14.89 10.31
N GLY A 28 -4.97 -14.10 10.60
CA GLY A 28 -5.08 -13.12 11.68
C GLY A 28 -4.12 -11.93 11.77
N LYS A 29 -2.95 -11.95 11.13
CA LYS A 29 -1.87 -10.97 11.27
C LYS A 29 -1.57 -10.33 9.91
N MET A 30 -1.34 -9.03 9.91
CA MET A 30 -0.91 -8.33 8.69
C MET A 30 0.58 -8.54 8.45
N SER A 31 0.95 -8.71 7.17
CA SER A 31 2.34 -8.68 6.72
C SER A 31 2.99 -7.33 7.01
N ASP A 32 4.31 -7.29 7.16
CA ASP A 32 5.04 -6.05 7.41
C ASP A 32 4.91 -5.05 6.25
N ALA A 33 4.84 -5.56 5.02
CA ALA A 33 4.53 -4.76 3.83
C ALA A 33 3.14 -4.09 3.95
N GLN A 34 2.16 -4.79 4.49
CA GLN A 34 0.83 -4.24 4.71
C GLN A 34 0.83 -3.18 5.82
N LYS A 35 1.61 -3.36 6.89
CA LYS A 35 1.74 -2.37 7.97
C LYS A 35 2.35 -1.06 7.46
N THR A 36 3.45 -1.16 6.71
CA THR A 36 4.13 0.03 6.15
C THR A 36 3.23 0.78 5.16
N GLN A 37 2.53 0.06 4.27
CA GLN A 37 1.56 0.68 3.36
C GLN A 37 0.41 1.35 4.11
N LEU A 38 -0.10 0.74 5.17
CA LEU A 38 -1.16 1.33 5.99
C LEU A 38 -0.66 2.59 6.73
N SER A 39 0.54 2.58 7.30
CA SER A 39 1.11 3.77 7.96
C SER A 39 1.24 4.94 6.97
N LYS A 40 1.83 4.70 5.79
CA LYS A 40 1.92 5.71 4.72
C LYS A 40 0.55 6.23 4.29
N HIS A 41 -0.47 5.37 4.27
CA HIS A 41 -1.83 5.78 3.95
C HIS A 41 -2.45 6.65 5.05
N MET A 42 -2.21 6.32 6.34
CA MET A 42 -2.71 7.09 7.48
C MET A 42 -2.06 8.48 7.59
N GLU A 43 -0.83 8.64 7.12
CA GLU A 43 -0.16 9.95 7.01
C GLU A 43 -0.78 10.83 5.92
N LYS A 44 -1.35 10.23 4.86
CA LYS A 44 -2.00 10.96 3.77
C LYS A 44 -3.44 11.33 4.10
N VAL A 45 -4.24 10.34 4.52
CA VAL A 45 -5.70 10.51 4.72
C VAL A 45 -6.05 10.94 6.14
N GLY A 46 -5.21 10.60 7.12
CA GLY A 46 -5.46 10.92 8.52
C GLY A 46 -5.00 12.33 8.92
N LYS A 47 -4.88 13.27 7.98
CA LYS A 47 -4.62 14.70 8.26
C LYS A 47 -5.92 15.44 8.59
N ASP A 48 -6.98 15.12 7.87
CA ASP A 48 -8.29 15.75 8.01
C ASP A 48 -9.20 15.04 9.01
N MET A 49 -8.71 13.98 9.66
CA MET A 49 -9.44 13.21 10.66
C MET A 49 -8.99 13.56 12.08
N SER A 50 -9.92 13.67 13.01
CA SER A 50 -9.60 13.76 14.43
C SER A 50 -8.85 12.50 14.90
N ALA A 51 -8.14 12.58 16.03
CA ALA A 51 -7.36 11.45 16.55
C ALA A 51 -8.20 10.18 16.79
N SER A 52 -9.45 10.36 17.24
CA SER A 52 -10.42 9.27 17.46
C SER A 52 -10.88 8.64 16.14
N GLU A 53 -11.20 9.47 15.14
CA GLU A 53 -11.57 9.02 13.80
C GLU A 53 -10.42 8.32 13.10
N LYS A 54 -9.21 8.86 13.21
CA LYS A 54 -7.98 8.26 12.67
C LYS A 54 -7.73 6.88 13.26
N LYS A 55 -7.91 6.71 14.58
CA LYS A 55 -7.81 5.41 15.26
C LYS A 55 -8.87 4.43 14.74
N SER A 56 -10.13 4.87 14.67
CA SER A 56 -11.24 4.06 14.15
C SER A 56 -11.01 3.64 12.70
N HIS A 57 -10.61 4.58 11.84
CA HIS A 57 -10.32 4.37 10.43
C HIS A 57 -9.15 3.39 10.25
N ARG A 58 -8.07 3.55 11.03
CA ARG A 58 -6.94 2.61 11.04
C ARG A 58 -7.38 1.20 11.41
N MET A 59 -8.22 1.04 12.43
CA MET A 59 -8.72 -0.27 12.85
C MET A 59 -9.61 -0.93 11.79
N LYS A 60 -10.46 -0.14 11.13
CA LYS A 60 -11.28 -0.62 9.99
C LYS A 60 -10.39 -1.08 8.83
N MET A 61 -9.35 -0.30 8.49
CA MET A 61 -8.36 -0.66 7.46
C MET A 61 -7.62 -1.95 7.83
N MET A 62 -7.13 -2.07 9.07
CA MET A 62 -6.47 -3.27 9.60
C MET A 62 -7.36 -4.52 9.46
N SER A 63 -8.67 -4.40 9.73
CA SER A 63 -9.60 -5.53 9.60
C SER A 63 -9.75 -5.99 8.14
N ARG A 64 -9.91 -5.05 7.20
CA ARG A 64 -10.01 -5.34 5.76
C ARG A 64 -8.70 -5.91 5.20
N MET A 65 -7.56 -5.36 5.62
CA MET A 65 -6.24 -5.79 5.16
C MET A 65 -5.86 -7.18 5.70
N ARG A 66 -6.24 -7.51 6.93
CA ARG A 66 -6.13 -8.89 7.47
C ARG A 66 -6.95 -9.90 6.69
N ARG A 67 -8.06 -9.47 6.08
CA ARG A 67 -8.90 -10.30 5.18
C ARG A 67 -8.34 -10.41 3.76
N GLY A 68 -7.17 -9.82 3.48
CA GLY A 68 -6.52 -9.87 2.18
C GLY A 68 -6.89 -8.73 1.22
N LEU A 69 -7.61 -7.69 1.67
CA LEU A 69 -7.83 -6.51 0.84
C LEU A 69 -6.56 -5.63 0.78
N SER A 70 -6.34 -5.02 -0.38
CA SER A 70 -5.33 -3.96 -0.53
C SER A 70 -5.77 -2.67 0.17
N VAL A 71 -4.82 -1.78 0.48
CA VAL A 71 -5.09 -0.47 1.11
C VAL A 71 -6.15 0.32 0.35
N GLN A 72 -6.04 0.44 -0.98
CA GLN A 72 -7.00 1.19 -1.78
C GLN A 72 -8.41 0.57 -1.76
N LYS A 73 -8.50 -0.77 -1.83
CA LYS A 73 -9.80 -1.45 -1.81
C LYS A 73 -10.43 -1.41 -0.42
N ALA A 74 -9.63 -1.50 0.63
CA ALA A 74 -10.07 -1.31 2.01
C ALA A 74 -10.56 0.13 2.24
N HIS A 75 -9.83 1.14 1.76
CA HIS A 75 -10.22 2.55 1.90
C HIS A 75 -11.56 2.83 1.21
N LYS A 76 -11.70 2.43 -0.06
CA LYS A 76 -12.97 2.57 -0.80
C LYS A 76 -14.12 1.85 -0.12
N ASP A 77 -13.88 0.66 0.39
CA ASP A 77 -14.91 -0.11 1.09
C ASP A 77 -15.33 0.55 2.42
N ILE A 78 -14.40 1.17 3.16
CA ILE A 78 -14.73 1.88 4.40
C ILE A 78 -15.47 3.18 4.12
N MET A 79 -15.02 3.93 3.11
CA MET A 79 -15.62 5.22 2.72
C MET A 79 -16.95 5.05 1.98
N GLY A 80 -17.11 3.96 1.24
CA GLY A 80 -18.32 3.63 0.48
C GLY A 80 -19.38 2.89 1.29
N LYS A 81 -19.10 2.49 2.53
CA LYS A 81 -20.10 1.88 3.43
C LYS A 81 -20.91 2.94 4.19
N LYS A 82 -21.30 4.01 3.49
CA LYS A 82 -22.18 5.05 4.01
C LYS A 82 -23.63 4.68 3.74
#